data_AF-A0A7V1K458-F1
#
_entry.id   AF-A0A7V1K458-F1
#
_cell.length_a   1.000
_cell.length_b   1.000
_cell.length_c   1.000
_cell.angle_alpha   90.00
_cell.angle_beta   90.00
_cell.angle_gamma   90.00
#
_symmetry.space_group_name_H-M   'P 1'
#
loop_
_entity.id
_entity.type
_entity.pdbx_description
1 polymer ?
#
loop_
_entity_poly.entity_id
_entity_poly.type
_entity_poly.pdbx_seq_one_letter_code
_entity_poly.pdbx_strand_id
1 'polypeptide(L)'
;MREYRTLALTVIAIFIVILVGAFFSPTFQEQKTYLELFFLFGALLFIFSILVIFAAIGFSSFSLYLSVFLAAVMGMYGVEGALLVTGMTYFFWGSIFAMEVLLFYNHVKSAKEWFIARYTFKTFKNEYYAFYPMLVIAYVFLELIPSIFYRESFLKFHPSKVLKVMEEILKPE
;
A
#
# COMPACT_ATOMS: atom_id res chain seq x y z
N MET A 1 -0.18 -6.11 -24.49
CA MET A 1 0.57 -7.39 -24.45
C MET A 1 1.94 -7.27 -23.77
N ARG A 2 2.78 -6.29 -24.15
CA ARG A 2 4.12 -6.11 -23.55
C ARG A 2 4.06 -5.73 -22.05
N GLU A 3 3.15 -4.85 -21.65
CA GLU A 3 2.95 -4.46 -20.24
C GLU A 3 2.53 -5.63 -19.35
N TYR A 4 1.56 -6.43 -19.79
CA TYR A 4 1.13 -7.64 -19.06
C TYR A 4 2.27 -8.66 -18.92
N ARG A 5 3.14 -8.80 -19.92
CA ARG A 5 4.31 -9.67 -19.85
C ARG A 5 5.33 -9.15 -18.83
N THR A 6 5.57 -7.84 -18.80
CA THR A 6 6.47 -7.22 -17.83
C THR A 6 5.93 -7.39 -16.40
N LEU A 7 4.64 -7.14 -16.18
CA LEU A 7 4.00 -7.35 -14.89
C LEU A 7 4.10 -8.81 -14.43
N ALA A 8 3.82 -9.78 -15.31
CA ALA A 8 3.93 -11.19 -14.99
C ALA A 8 5.36 -11.58 -14.58
N LEU A 9 6.37 -11.09 -15.29
CA LEU A 9 7.78 -11.31 -14.93
C LEU A 9 8.12 -10.68 -13.56
N THR A 10 7.62 -9.48 -13.28
CA THR A 10 7.79 -8.82 -11.98
C THR A 10 7.17 -9.66 -10.86
N VAL A 11 5.96 -10.17 -11.05
CA VAL A 11 5.26 -11.02 -10.07
C VAL A 11 6.05 -12.31 -9.80
N ILE A 12 6.54 -12.97 -10.85
CA ILE A 12 7.38 -14.18 -10.72
C ILE A 12 8.68 -13.87 -9.97
N ALA A 13 9.33 -12.74 -10.30
CA ALA A 13 10.56 -12.33 -9.63
C ALA A 13 10.33 -12.06 -8.13
N ILE A 14 9.27 -11.32 -7.77
CA ILE A 14 8.88 -11.07 -6.38
C ILE A 14 8.66 -12.40 -5.64
N PHE A 15 7.95 -13.35 -6.27
CA PHE A 15 7.68 -14.66 -5.68
C PHE A 15 8.97 -15.42 -5.36
N ILE A 16 9.90 -15.50 -6.34
CA ILE A 16 11.18 -16.18 -6.16
C ILE A 16 12.00 -15.52 -5.06
N VAL A 17 12.10 -14.18 -5.06
CA VAL A 17 12.88 -13.43 -4.08
C VAL A 17 12.36 -13.64 -2.65
N ILE A 18 11.03 -13.58 -2.46
CA ILE A 18 10.41 -13.85 -1.15
C ILE A 18 10.69 -15.27 -0.68
N LEU A 19 10.52 -16.28 -1.56
CA LEU A 19 10.79 -17.66 -1.19
C LEU A 19 12.24 -17.89 -0.79
N VAL A 20 13.18 -17.27 -1.51
CA VAL A 20 14.61 -17.32 -1.16
C VAL A 20 14.84 -16.69 0.22
N GLY A 21 14.29 -15.49 0.47
CA GLY A 21 14.40 -14.83 1.77
C GLY A 21 13.79 -15.65 2.91
N ALA A 22 12.64 -16.28 2.67
CA ALA A 22 11.99 -17.17 3.63
C ALA A 22 12.82 -18.42 3.92
N PHE A 23 13.36 -19.08 2.89
CA PHE A 23 14.18 -20.28 3.03
C PHE A 23 15.43 -20.04 3.88
N PHE A 24 16.05 -18.87 3.75
CA PHE A 24 17.21 -18.48 4.56
C PHE A 24 16.85 -17.80 5.88
N SER A 25 15.56 -17.63 6.21
CA SER A 25 15.14 -16.98 7.44
C SER A 25 15.31 -17.90 8.66
N PRO A 26 15.66 -17.36 9.85
CA PRO A 26 15.67 -18.12 11.09
C PRO A 26 14.29 -18.71 11.41
N THR A 27 13.22 -17.98 11.08
CA THR A 27 11.83 -18.42 11.27
C THR A 27 11.50 -19.72 10.52
N PHE A 28 12.12 -19.98 9.37
CA PHE A 28 11.91 -21.23 8.62
C PHE A 28 12.59 -22.43 9.28
N GLN A 29 13.76 -22.22 9.91
CA GLN A 29 14.52 -23.27 10.57
C GLN A 29 13.91 -23.68 11.92
N GLU A 30 13.19 -22.77 12.57
CA GLU A 30 12.63 -22.97 13.91
C GLU A 30 11.25 -23.63 13.92
N GLN A 31 10.62 -23.83 12.75
CA GLN A 31 9.26 -24.36 12.64
C GLN A 31 9.19 -25.84 13.01
N LYS A 32 8.48 -26.12 14.11
CA LYS A 32 8.28 -27.46 14.65
C LYS A 32 6.81 -27.90 14.63
N THR A 33 5.87 -26.97 14.43
CA THR A 33 4.44 -27.27 14.46
C THR A 33 3.69 -26.83 13.19
N TYR A 34 2.56 -27.49 12.90
CA TYR A 34 1.67 -27.12 11.80
C TYR A 34 1.12 -25.69 11.90
N LEU A 35 0.92 -25.19 13.13
CA LEU A 35 0.42 -23.85 13.38
C LEU A 35 1.45 -22.79 12.98
N GLU A 36 2.72 -22.99 13.31
CA GLU A 36 3.82 -22.09 12.93
C GLU A 36 4.02 -22.05 11.41
N LEU A 37 3.91 -23.20 10.74
CA LEU A 37 3.91 -23.29 9.27
C LEU A 37 2.75 -22.50 8.65
N PHE A 38 1.55 -22.63 9.20
CA PHE A 38 0.39 -21.86 8.74
C PHE A 38 0.62 -20.35 8.86
N PHE A 39 1.13 -19.89 10.00
CA PHE A 39 1.47 -18.47 10.19
C PHE A 39 2.58 -17.99 9.26
N LEU A 40 3.63 -18.79 9.04
CA LEU A 40 4.68 -18.48 8.08
C LEU A 40 4.10 -18.27 6.67
N PHE A 41 3.38 -19.26 6.15
CA PHE A 41 2.84 -19.17 4.79
C PHE A 41 1.81 -18.05 4.65
N GLY A 42 0.99 -17.82 5.68
CA GLY A 42 0.07 -16.68 5.73
C GLY A 42 0.81 -15.34 5.66
N ALA A 43 1.89 -15.19 6.43
CA ALA A 43 2.72 -13.99 6.43
C ALA A 43 3.40 -13.76 5.08
N LEU A 44 4.00 -14.81 4.50
CA LEU A 44 4.64 -14.73 3.18
C LEU A 44 3.64 -14.36 2.08
N LEU A 45 2.43 -14.94 2.12
CA LEU A 45 1.36 -14.63 1.17
C LEU A 45 0.88 -13.18 1.33
N PHE A 46 0.79 -12.68 2.56
CA PHE A 46 0.46 -11.28 2.82
C PHE A 46 1.51 -10.32 2.25
N ILE A 47 2.80 -10.57 2.55
CA ILE A 47 3.91 -9.76 2.03
C ILE A 47 3.92 -9.79 0.50
N PHE A 48 3.79 -10.98 -0.10
CA PHE A 48 3.71 -11.15 -1.54
C PHE A 48 2.54 -10.36 -2.14
N SER A 49 1.35 -10.46 -1.54
CA SER A 49 0.15 -9.76 -2.02
C SER A 49 0.35 -8.24 -2.05
N ILE A 50 0.95 -7.67 -1.00
CA ILE A 50 1.23 -6.22 -0.95
C ILE A 50 2.19 -5.80 -2.06
N LEU A 51 3.29 -6.54 -2.27
CA LEU A 51 4.24 -6.22 -3.33
C LEU A 51 3.62 -6.34 -4.74
N VAL A 52 2.76 -7.33 -4.95
CA VAL A 52 2.02 -7.48 -6.21
C VAL A 52 1.06 -6.31 -6.41
N ILE A 53 0.38 -5.83 -5.37
CA ILE A 53 -0.48 -4.63 -5.44
C ILE A 53 0.35 -3.42 -5.88
N PHE A 54 1.49 -3.14 -5.23
CA PHE A 54 2.37 -2.04 -5.64
C PHE A 54 2.84 -2.20 -7.10
N ALA A 55 3.22 -3.41 -7.52
CA ALA A 55 3.66 -3.67 -8.89
C ALA A 55 2.53 -3.41 -9.90
N ALA A 56 1.30 -3.84 -9.58
CA ALA A 56 0.11 -3.68 -10.43
C ALA A 56 -0.38 -2.23 -10.52
N ILE A 57 -0.14 -1.42 -9.49
CA ILE A 57 -0.46 0.02 -9.48
C ILE A 57 0.50 0.83 -10.37
N GLY A 58 1.64 0.26 -10.75
CA GLY A 58 2.65 0.91 -11.61
C GLY A 58 4.02 1.06 -10.96
N PHE A 59 4.16 0.69 -9.68
CA PHE A 59 5.42 0.77 -8.94
C PHE A 59 6.24 -0.53 -9.06
N SER A 60 6.42 -1.03 -10.28
CA SER A 60 7.14 -2.30 -10.52
C SER A 60 8.57 -2.26 -9.97
N SER A 61 9.32 -1.18 -10.24
CA SER A 61 10.72 -1.04 -9.77
C SER A 61 10.81 -0.97 -8.24
N PHE A 62 9.90 -0.22 -7.60
CA PHE A 62 9.83 -0.14 -6.15
C PHE A 62 9.48 -1.51 -5.54
N SER A 63 8.55 -2.25 -6.14
CA SER A 63 8.14 -3.56 -5.66
C SER A 63 9.28 -4.58 -5.74
N LEU A 64 10.08 -4.53 -6.81
CA LEU A 64 11.28 -5.36 -6.93
C LEU A 64 12.34 -4.99 -5.88
N TYR A 65 12.64 -3.70 -5.72
CA TYR A 65 13.59 -3.25 -4.71
C TYR A 65 13.14 -3.65 -3.30
N LEU A 66 11.87 -3.39 -2.98
CA LEU A 66 11.27 -3.74 -1.70
C LEU A 66 11.25 -5.26 -1.49
N SER A 67 11.04 -6.08 -2.53
CA SER A 67 11.12 -7.54 -2.41
C SER A 67 12.53 -8.00 -1.99
N VAL A 68 13.58 -7.42 -2.57
CA VAL A 68 14.97 -7.76 -2.22
C VAL A 68 15.29 -7.29 -0.81
N PHE A 69 14.86 -6.08 -0.45
CA PHE A 69 15.03 -5.56 0.90
C PHE A 69 14.32 -6.42 1.93
N LEU A 70 13.06 -6.80 1.68
CA LEU A 70 12.29 -7.67 2.56
C LEU A 70 12.89 -9.07 2.65
N ALA A 71 13.45 -9.61 1.58
CA ALA A 71 14.17 -10.88 1.62
C ALA A 71 15.41 -10.80 2.53
N ALA A 72 16.17 -9.70 2.47
CA ALA A 72 17.29 -9.47 3.39
C ALA A 72 16.82 -9.32 4.85
N VAL A 73 15.75 -8.57 5.09
CA VAL A 73 15.15 -8.43 6.42
C VAL A 73 14.67 -9.79 6.95
N MET A 74 14.03 -10.62 6.11
CA MET A 74 13.63 -11.99 6.48
C MET A 74 14.83 -12.84 6.86
N GLY A 75 15.92 -12.77 6.09
CA GLY A 75 17.15 -13.52 6.37
C GLY A 75 17.81 -13.10 7.70
N MET A 76 17.73 -11.81 8.06
CA MET A 76 18.39 -11.28 9.27
C MET A 76 17.52 -11.35 10.53
N TYR A 77 16.23 -11.05 10.40
CA TYR A 77 15.32 -10.79 11.52
C TYR A 77 14.08 -11.69 11.50
N GLY A 78 14.01 -12.64 10.57
CA GLY A 78 12.86 -13.52 10.41
C GLY A 78 11.67 -12.85 9.71
N VAL A 79 10.60 -13.63 9.54
CA VAL A 79 9.42 -13.17 8.80
C VAL A 79 8.64 -12.07 9.53
N GLU A 80 8.71 -12.04 10.86
CA GLU A 80 8.11 -10.97 11.67
C GLU A 80 8.71 -9.60 11.36
N GLY A 81 10.04 -9.52 11.21
CA GLY A 81 10.72 -8.28 10.81
C GLY A 81 10.25 -7.78 9.45
N ALA A 82 10.07 -8.69 8.48
CA ALA A 82 9.59 -8.34 7.15
C ALA A 82 8.10 -7.94 7.14
N LEU A 83 7.27 -8.60 7.97
CA LEU A 83 5.88 -8.17 8.19
C LEU A 83 5.81 -6.75 8.73
N LEU A 84 6.64 -6.43 9.73
CA LEU A 84 6.69 -5.11 10.34
C LEU A 84 7.09 -4.03 9.32
N VAL A 85 8.15 -4.28 8.54
CA VAL A 85 8.59 -3.36 7.47
C VAL A 85 7.49 -3.17 6.42
N THR A 86 6.82 -4.24 6.03
CA THR A 86 5.72 -4.19 5.05
C THR A 86 4.55 -3.37 5.58
N GLY A 87 4.15 -3.60 6.83
CA GLY A 87 3.09 -2.87 7.51
C GLY A 87 3.41 -1.37 7.65
N MET A 88 4.64 -1.04 8.06
CA MET A 88 5.10 0.35 8.15
C MET A 88 5.07 1.03 6.77
N THR A 89 5.57 0.35 5.73
CA THR A 89 5.58 0.89 4.37
C THR A 89 4.16 1.21 3.90
N TYR A 90 3.22 0.28 4.08
CA TYR A 90 1.80 0.48 3.76
C TYR A 90 1.22 1.66 4.55
N PHE A 91 1.49 1.71 5.85
CA PHE A 91 1.00 2.77 6.74
C PHE A 91 1.51 4.15 6.35
N PHE A 92 2.82 4.31 6.13
CA PHE A 92 3.42 5.59 5.76
C PHE A 92 2.92 6.07 4.39
N TRP A 93 2.95 5.20 3.38
CA TRP A 93 2.48 5.58 2.05
C TRP A 93 0.98 5.88 2.04
N GLY A 94 0.18 5.04 2.68
CA GLY A 94 -1.25 5.26 2.80
C GLY A 94 -1.60 6.52 3.60
N SER A 95 -0.79 6.90 4.59
CA SER A 95 -0.96 8.16 5.32
C SER A 95 -0.67 9.38 4.45
N ILE A 96 0.41 9.34 3.66
CA ILE A 96 0.74 10.42 2.71
C ILE A 96 -0.40 10.57 1.69
N PHE A 97 -0.82 9.47 1.08
CA PHE A 97 -1.91 9.47 0.11
C PHE A 97 -3.22 10.00 0.72
N ALA A 98 -3.58 9.52 1.92
CA ALA A 98 -4.79 9.97 2.60
C ALA A 98 -4.75 11.46 2.92
N MET A 99 -3.61 11.98 3.37
CA MET A 99 -3.43 13.40 3.64
C MET A 99 -3.56 14.23 2.37
N GLU A 100 -2.93 13.84 1.26
CA GLU A 100 -3.05 14.54 -0.03
C GLU A 100 -4.51 14.54 -0.52
N VAL A 101 -5.23 13.42 -0.38
CA VAL A 101 -6.67 13.36 -0.70
C VAL A 101 -7.48 14.34 0.14
N LEU A 102 -7.19 14.46 1.43
CA LEU A 102 -7.87 15.39 2.33
C LEU A 102 -7.55 16.85 2.01
N LEU A 103 -6.29 17.17 1.74
CA LEU A 103 -5.87 18.52 1.31
C LEU A 103 -6.54 18.89 -0.02
N PHE A 104 -6.61 17.95 -0.96
CA PHE A 104 -7.33 18.12 -2.21
C PHE A 104 -8.82 18.38 -1.98
N TYR A 105 -9.46 17.62 -1.07
CA TYR A 105 -10.87 17.83 -0.72
C TYR A 105 -11.13 19.22 -0.14
N ASN A 106 -10.13 19.78 0.54
CA ASN A 106 -10.14 21.15 1.08
C ASN A 106 -9.67 22.21 0.08
N HIS A 107 -9.65 21.89 -1.22
CA HIS A 107 -9.30 22.81 -2.31
C HIS A 107 -7.87 23.38 -2.25
N VAL A 108 -6.95 22.71 -1.57
CA VAL A 108 -5.54 23.11 -1.52
C VAL A 108 -4.92 22.91 -2.90
N LYS A 109 -4.43 24.02 -3.49
CA LYS A 109 -3.90 24.02 -4.86
C LYS A 109 -2.70 23.08 -5.04
N SER A 110 -1.79 23.03 -4.07
CA SER A 110 -0.61 22.17 -4.12
C SER A 110 -0.96 20.68 -4.19
N ALA A 111 -2.00 20.24 -3.46
CA ALA A 111 -2.47 18.86 -3.51
C ALA A 111 -3.05 18.50 -4.88
N LYS A 112 -3.85 19.40 -5.47
CA LYS A 112 -4.34 19.24 -6.85
C LYS A 112 -3.18 19.12 -7.85
N GLU A 113 -2.18 19.99 -7.76
CA GLU A 113 -0.99 19.94 -8.62
C GLU A 113 -0.19 18.65 -8.39
N TRP A 114 -0.10 18.16 -7.15
CA TRP A 114 0.57 16.91 -6.81
C TRP A 114 -0.08 15.70 -7.50
N PHE A 115 -1.41 15.60 -7.50
CA PHE A 115 -2.14 14.53 -8.18
C PHE A 115 -2.00 14.61 -9.70
N ILE A 116 -2.18 15.80 -10.30
CA ILE A 116 -2.04 16.00 -11.75
C ILE A 116 -0.64 15.63 -12.24
N ALA A 117 0.40 15.93 -11.45
CA ALA A 117 1.79 15.64 -11.82
C ALA A 117 2.15 14.15 -11.76
N ARG A 118 1.42 13.34 -10.96
CA ARG A 118 1.81 11.96 -10.62
C ARG A 118 0.86 10.88 -11.12
N TYR A 119 -0.40 11.22 -11.40
CA TYR A 119 -1.45 10.23 -11.62
C TYR A 119 -2.17 10.37 -12.97
N THR A 120 -2.48 9.22 -13.56
CA THR A 120 -3.63 9.07 -14.46
C THR A 120 -4.85 8.72 -13.61
N PHE A 121 -6.05 8.85 -14.17
CA PHE A 121 -7.25 8.49 -13.41
C PHE A 121 -7.23 7.01 -12.95
N LYS A 122 -6.74 6.09 -13.79
CA LYS A 122 -6.68 4.67 -13.41
C LYS A 122 -5.65 4.40 -12.32
N THR A 123 -4.46 4.97 -12.39
CA THR A 123 -3.46 4.76 -11.33
C THR A 123 -3.95 5.36 -10.00
N PHE A 124 -4.60 6.53 -10.05
CA PHE A 124 -5.22 7.13 -8.88
C PHE A 124 -6.31 6.23 -8.30
N LYS A 125 -7.22 5.73 -9.16
CA LYS A 125 -8.31 4.85 -8.75
C LYS A 125 -7.80 3.57 -8.10
N ASN A 126 -6.72 2.99 -8.61
CA ASN A 126 -6.12 1.79 -8.04
C ASN A 126 -5.51 2.07 -6.65
N GLU A 127 -4.74 3.16 -6.49
CA GLU A 127 -4.22 3.57 -5.18
C GLU A 127 -5.32 3.93 -4.19
N TYR A 128 -6.36 4.62 -4.67
CA TYR A 128 -7.51 4.98 -3.86
C TYR A 128 -8.18 3.75 -3.23
N TYR A 129 -8.35 2.67 -4.00
CA TYR A 129 -8.89 1.42 -3.44
C TYR A 129 -7.89 0.70 -2.54
N ALA A 130 -6.61 0.68 -2.90
CA ALA A 130 -5.57 0.04 -2.10
C ALA A 130 -5.40 0.70 -0.72
N PHE A 131 -5.53 2.02 -0.65
CA PHE A 131 -5.39 2.82 0.58
C PHE A 131 -6.73 3.29 1.16
N TYR A 132 -7.85 2.72 0.71
CA TYR A 132 -9.17 3.03 1.27
C TYR A 132 -9.24 2.84 2.80
N PRO A 133 -8.67 1.77 3.40
CA PRO A 133 -8.62 1.65 4.85
C PRO A 133 -7.92 2.84 5.54
N MET A 134 -6.86 3.38 4.93
CA MET A 134 -6.15 4.54 5.47
C MET A 134 -6.95 5.84 5.35
N LEU A 135 -7.75 5.99 4.28
CA LEU A 135 -8.71 7.09 4.16
C LEU A 135 -9.77 7.04 5.27
N VAL A 136 -10.25 5.85 5.61
CA VAL A 136 -11.19 5.65 6.73
C VAL A 136 -10.53 5.99 8.07
N ILE A 137 -9.29 5.57 8.28
CA ILE A 137 -8.55 5.93 9.49
C ILE A 137 -8.39 7.45 9.59
N ALA A 138 -7.95 8.12 8.51
CA ALA A 138 -7.78 9.57 8.50
C ALA A 138 -9.11 10.30 8.75
N TYR A 139 -10.21 9.80 8.19
CA TYR A 139 -11.57 10.26 8.48
C TYR A 139 -11.91 10.15 9.97
N VAL A 140 -11.65 8.99 10.60
CA VAL A 140 -11.89 8.79 12.02
C VAL A 140 -11.07 9.79 12.86
N PHE A 141 -9.80 9.99 12.55
CA PHE A 141 -8.97 10.95 13.29
C PHE A 141 -9.43 12.40 13.14
N LEU A 142 -9.94 12.79 11.97
CA LEU A 142 -10.34 14.18 11.71
C LEU A 142 -11.80 14.49 12.03
N GLU A 143 -12.69 13.49 12.05
CA GLU A 143 -14.11 13.69 12.34
C GLU A 143 -14.51 13.15 13.70
N LEU A 144 -14.09 11.94 14.07
CA LEU A 144 -14.52 11.31 15.32
C LEU A 144 -13.87 11.97 16.54
N ILE A 145 -12.56 12.21 16.49
CA ILE A 145 -11.86 12.81 17.64
C ILE A 145 -12.34 14.26 17.87
N PRO A 146 -12.36 15.17 16.88
CA PRO A 146 -12.80 16.54 17.13
C PRO A 146 -14.29 16.66 17.45
N SER A 147 -15.14 15.76 16.96
CA SER A 147 -16.56 15.78 17.34
C SER A 147 -16.80 15.40 18.80
N ILE A 148 -15.99 14.47 19.35
CA ILE A 148 -16.02 14.11 20.78
C ILE A 148 -15.47 15.25 21.65
N PHE A 149 -14.36 15.88 21.22
CA PHE A 149 -13.64 16.86 22.05
C PHE A 149 -14.09 18.32 21.89
N TYR A 150 -14.43 18.76 20.67
CA TYR A 150 -14.65 20.17 20.32
C TYR A 150 -16.06 20.52 19.85
N ARG A 151 -16.93 19.53 19.59
CA ARG A 151 -18.34 19.72 19.13
C ARG A 151 -18.49 20.62 17.88
N GLU A 152 -17.45 20.76 17.07
CA GLU A 152 -17.49 21.58 15.84
C GLU A 152 -18.09 20.82 14.64
N SER A 153 -18.65 21.57 13.68
CA SER A 153 -19.33 21.02 12.51
C SER A 153 -18.34 20.42 11.51
N PHE A 154 -18.49 19.12 11.31
CA PHE A 154 -17.76 18.22 10.42
C PHE A 154 -17.35 18.79 9.06
N LEU A 155 -16.09 18.52 8.68
CA LEU A 155 -15.75 18.27 7.28
C LEU A 155 -16.69 17.15 6.82
N LYS A 156 -17.64 17.39 5.92
CA LYS A 156 -18.47 16.28 5.39
C LYS A 156 -17.64 15.54 4.35
N PHE A 157 -16.58 14.82 4.74
CA PHE A 157 -15.74 14.13 3.77
C PHE A 157 -16.55 13.01 3.12
N HIS A 158 -16.74 13.10 1.81
CA HIS A 158 -17.40 12.07 1.03
C HIS A 158 -16.38 11.45 0.08
N PRO A 159 -15.83 10.27 0.41
CA PRO A 159 -14.80 9.63 -0.39
C PRO A 159 -15.22 9.46 -1.86
N SER A 160 -16.51 9.20 -2.12
CA SER A 160 -17.08 9.05 -3.47
C SER A 160 -17.09 10.35 -4.29
N LYS A 161 -17.14 11.52 -3.66
CA LYS A 161 -17.04 12.81 -4.36
C LYS A 161 -15.62 13.04 -4.88
N VAL A 162 -14.59 12.67 -4.10
CA VAL A 162 -13.19 12.78 -4.53
C VAL A 162 -12.97 12.02 -5.82
N LEU A 163 -13.47 10.79 -5.91
CA LEU A 163 -13.26 9.94 -7.08
C LEU A 163 -13.88 10.54 -8.35
N LYS A 164 -15.07 11.14 -8.26
CA LYS A 164 -15.72 11.85 -9.39
C LYS A 164 -14.92 13.07 -9.83
N VAL A 165 -14.49 13.91 -8.89
CA VAL A 165 -13.73 15.13 -9.21
C VAL A 165 -12.35 14.78 -9.78
N MET A 166 -11.73 13.70 -9.31
CA MET A 166 -10.46 13.21 -9.86
C MET A 166 -10.61 12.65 -11.29
N GLU A 167 -11.76 12.06 -11.62
CA GLU A 167 -12.08 11.65 -13.00
C GLU A 167 -12.12 12.82 -13.98
N GLU A 168 -12.62 13.98 -13.53
CA GLU A 168 -12.70 15.19 -14.36
C GLU A 168 -11.35 15.89 -14.54
N ILE A 169 -10.46 15.81 -13.55
CA ILE A 169 -9.21 16.58 -13.50
C ILE A 169 -8.02 15.78 -14.00
N LEU A 170 -8.01 14.46 -13.77
CA LEU A 170 -6.92 13.60 -14.20
C LEU A 170 -7.15 13.14 -15.64
N LYS A 171 -6.05 12.94 -16.37
CA LYS A 171 -6.12 12.48 -17.76
C LYS A 171 -6.75 11.09 -17.79
N PRO A 172 -7.72 10.84 -18.70
CA PRO A 172 -8.09 9.48 -19.05
C PRO A 172 -6.85 8.79 -19.64
N GLU A 173 -6.68 7.49 -19.34
CA GLU A 173 -5.58 6.69 -19.88
C GLU A 173 -5.61 6.60 -21.41
#